data_AF-A0A7T7HLL6-F1
#
_entry.id   AF-A0A7T7HLL6-F1
#
_cell.length_a   1.000
_cell.length_b   1.000
_cell.length_c   1.000
_cell.angle_alpha   90.00
_cell.angle_beta   90.00
_cell.angle_gamma   90.00
#
_symmetry.space_group_name_H-M   'P 1'
#
loop_
_entity.id
_entity.type
_entity.pdbx_description
1 polymer ?
#
loop_
_entity_poly.entity_id
_entity_poly.type
_entity_poly.pdbx_seq_one_letter_code
_entity_poly.pdbx_strand_id
1 'polypeptide(L)'
;MHRLLNGLFGLGVLALASCASTGHRDTVTLQTALVATERPTEAGSGSPEAIEVMMTGSIDKSAAAEAAPLKISSIRSRIVEGADAEAVARPVRLVASKPVKDFPLAGRTIYLDETRDITLAPKEVVLTFDDGPVPARTPAVLQALEEHGVKGLFFMVGEMAHYHPEVAELVVKSDQTIGSHTYSHPHLPALSHAVAVANIDRGIAAVETATGINPRFFRFPYLAESAALDRALQERGVIPVGIDIDSRDYEQASTDVLVNRIMTGLARRGGGIVLMHDLQGRTARAIGPLLDRLEAEGYKVVTVKYGRPPEEAPETLMARLSRGRD
;
A
#
# COMPACT_ATOMS: atom_id res chain seq x y z
N MET A 1 -17.51 -22.40 -33.99
CA MET A 1 -16.88 -22.45 -32.64
C MET A 1 -16.08 -23.73 -32.36
N HIS A 2 -15.85 -24.64 -33.34
CA HIS A 2 -15.25 -25.97 -33.07
C HIS A 2 -13.90 -26.26 -33.77
N ARG A 3 -13.08 -25.25 -34.09
CA ARG A 3 -11.79 -25.45 -34.80
C ARG A 3 -10.56 -24.77 -34.18
N LEU A 4 -10.63 -24.29 -32.95
CA LEU A 4 -9.52 -23.53 -32.31
C LEU A 4 -8.75 -24.29 -31.21
N LEU A 5 -9.04 -25.56 -30.95
CA LEU A 5 -8.53 -26.27 -29.77
C LEU A 5 -7.37 -27.26 -30.00
N ASN A 6 -6.91 -27.48 -31.24
CA ASN A 6 -5.89 -28.50 -31.52
C ASN A 6 -4.45 -27.96 -31.69
N GLY A 7 -4.16 -26.73 -31.24
CA GLY A 7 -2.83 -26.11 -31.43
C GLY A 7 -2.10 -25.64 -30.17
N LEU A 8 -2.68 -25.74 -28.97
CA LEU A 8 -2.02 -25.31 -27.72
C LEU A 8 -1.27 -26.46 -27.05
N PHE A 9 -0.19 -26.93 -27.67
CA PHE A 9 0.86 -27.66 -26.95
C PHE A 9 2.15 -26.87 -27.10
N GLY A 10 2.42 -25.97 -26.14
CA GLY A 10 3.72 -25.30 -26.08
C GLY A 10 3.79 -23.92 -25.42
N LEU A 11 2.68 -23.27 -25.07
CA LEU A 11 2.72 -21.90 -24.53
C LEU A 11 2.40 -21.81 -23.04
N GLY A 12 3.32 -21.16 -22.30
CA GLY A 12 3.20 -20.88 -20.88
C GLY A 12 2.04 -19.91 -20.61
N VAL A 13 1.16 -20.31 -19.71
CA VAL A 13 0.02 -19.52 -19.24
C VAL A 13 0.50 -18.67 -18.06
N LEU A 14 0.44 -17.34 -18.18
CA LEU A 14 0.59 -16.43 -17.04
C LEU A 14 -0.77 -16.34 -16.35
N ALA A 15 -0.91 -16.75 -15.08
CA ALA A 15 -2.14 -16.58 -14.31
C ALA A 15 -1.87 -15.77 -13.04
N LEU A 16 -2.67 -14.74 -12.78
CA LEU A 16 -2.71 -14.07 -11.48
C LEU A 16 -3.90 -14.62 -10.68
N ALA A 17 -3.63 -15.06 -9.45
CA ALA A 17 -4.67 -15.52 -8.53
C ALA A 17 -4.95 -14.43 -7.50
N SER A 18 -6.20 -13.98 -7.40
CA SER A 18 -6.66 -13.12 -6.31
C SER A 18 -7.70 -13.87 -5.50
N CYS A 19 -7.38 -14.20 -4.25
CA CYS A 19 -8.31 -14.87 -3.35
C CYS A 19 -9.33 -13.86 -2.78
N ALA A 20 -10.54 -13.84 -3.32
CA ALA A 20 -11.68 -13.20 -2.64
C ALA A 20 -12.39 -14.22 -1.74
N SER A 21 -12.23 -14.10 -0.42
CA SER A 21 -13.04 -14.85 0.56
C SER A 21 -14.41 -14.17 0.68
N THR A 22 -15.40 -14.65 -0.08
CA THR A 22 -16.80 -14.32 0.18
C THR A 22 -17.48 -15.50 0.88
N GLY A 23 -18.28 -15.19 1.90
CA GLY A 23 -18.74 -16.13 2.91
C GLY A 23 -19.38 -17.42 2.37
N HIS A 24 -19.18 -18.48 3.16
CA HIS A 24 -19.88 -19.77 3.15
C HIS A 24 -19.66 -20.74 1.97
N ARG A 25 -18.74 -20.47 1.04
CA ARG A 25 -18.22 -21.51 0.12
C ARG A 25 -16.70 -21.39 -0.08
N ASP A 26 -16.02 -22.51 0.15
CA ASP A 26 -14.57 -22.68 0.08
C ASP A 26 -14.06 -22.73 -1.37
N THR A 27 -14.17 -21.63 -2.11
CA THR A 27 -13.74 -21.53 -3.51
C THR A 27 -12.77 -20.39 -3.75
N VAL A 28 -11.65 -20.67 -4.43
CA VAL A 28 -10.71 -19.65 -4.94
C VAL A 28 -11.14 -19.22 -6.34
N THR A 29 -11.27 -17.92 -6.58
CA THR A 29 -11.55 -17.35 -7.92
C THR A 29 -10.25 -16.92 -8.57
N LEU A 30 -9.95 -17.42 -9.76
CA LEU A 30 -8.83 -16.94 -10.57
C LEU A 30 -9.35 -15.85 -11.52
N GLN A 31 -8.65 -14.72 -11.57
CA GLN A 31 -8.95 -13.63 -12.49
C GLN A 31 -7.67 -13.21 -13.19
N THR A 32 -7.68 -13.42 -14.51
CA THR A 32 -6.68 -13.01 -15.52
C THR A 32 -5.63 -14.07 -15.87
N ALA A 33 -5.66 -14.49 -17.14
CA ALA A 33 -4.56 -15.15 -17.80
C ALA A 33 -4.14 -14.39 -19.08
N LEU A 34 -2.89 -13.96 -19.18
CA LEU A 34 -2.37 -13.36 -20.41
C LEU A 34 -1.72 -14.47 -21.25
N VAL A 35 -2.20 -14.67 -22.48
CA VAL A 35 -1.67 -15.68 -23.40
C VAL A 35 -1.21 -14.96 -24.66
N ALA A 36 0.10 -14.77 -24.82
CA ALA A 36 0.64 -14.43 -26.13
C ALA A 36 0.39 -15.61 -27.07
N THR A 37 -0.06 -15.39 -28.31
CA THR A 37 -0.10 -16.45 -29.32
C THR A 37 0.56 -15.94 -30.58
N GLU A 38 1.63 -16.59 -31.03
CA GLU A 38 2.10 -16.38 -32.40
C GLU A 38 1.12 -17.07 -33.36
N ARG A 39 0.51 -16.31 -34.29
CA ARG A 39 -0.15 -16.97 -35.43
C ARG A 39 0.93 -17.47 -36.38
N PRO A 40 0.84 -18.70 -36.91
CA PRO A 40 1.57 -19.05 -38.11
C PRO A 40 0.89 -18.32 -39.28
N THR A 41 1.50 -17.26 -39.81
CA THR A 41 1.14 -16.71 -41.12
C THR A 41 2.04 -17.34 -42.18
N GLU A 42 1.44 -18.03 -43.15
CA GLU A 42 2.13 -18.22 -44.43
C GLU A 42 2.41 -16.83 -45.01
N ALA A 43 3.70 -16.57 -45.30
CA ALA A 43 4.29 -15.27 -45.61
C ALA A 43 4.47 -14.32 -44.39
N GLY A 44 5.73 -14.15 -43.99
CA GLY A 44 6.13 -13.35 -42.83
C GLY A 44 6.07 -11.84 -43.07
N SER A 45 5.29 -11.14 -42.25
CA SER A 45 5.50 -9.73 -41.85
C SER A 45 4.45 -9.23 -40.83
N GLY A 46 4.01 -10.07 -39.88
CA GLY A 46 3.09 -9.66 -38.82
C GLY A 46 3.78 -9.38 -37.49
N SER A 47 3.49 -8.24 -36.86
CA SER A 47 3.82 -7.96 -35.45
C SER A 47 3.02 -8.92 -34.53
N PRO A 48 3.57 -9.36 -33.38
CA PRO A 48 2.82 -10.19 -32.44
C PRO A 48 1.61 -9.43 -31.88
N GLU A 49 0.42 -10.03 -31.98
CA GLU A 49 -0.79 -9.57 -31.28
C GLU A 49 -0.87 -10.28 -29.92
N ALA A 50 -0.99 -9.51 -28.83
CA ALA A 50 -1.25 -10.08 -27.51
C ALA A 50 -2.77 -10.32 -27.36
N ILE A 51 -3.15 -11.55 -27.00
CA ILE A 51 -4.54 -11.89 -26.69
C ILE A 51 -4.69 -11.96 -25.18
N GLU A 52 -5.46 -11.04 -24.62
CA GLU A 52 -5.88 -11.14 -23.23
C GLU A 52 -7.03 -12.14 -23.13
N VAL A 53 -6.86 -13.20 -22.33
CA VAL A 53 -7.88 -14.24 -22.11
C VAL A 53 -8.30 -14.23 -20.65
N MET A 54 -9.47 -13.66 -20.38
CA MET A 54 -10.07 -13.80 -19.05
C MET A 54 -10.72 -15.17 -18.93
N MET A 55 -10.15 -16.01 -18.06
CA MET A 55 -10.74 -17.27 -17.64
C MET A 55 -11.22 -17.12 -16.20
N THR A 56 -12.48 -17.45 -15.93
CA THR A 56 -13.00 -17.57 -14.57
C THR A 56 -13.20 -19.05 -14.25
N GLY A 57 -12.64 -19.49 -13.12
CA GLY A 57 -12.80 -20.86 -12.64
C GLY A 57 -12.74 -20.93 -11.12
N SER A 58 -13.18 -22.06 -10.57
CA SER A 58 -13.17 -22.34 -9.13
C SER A 58 -12.52 -23.69 -8.85
N ILE A 59 -11.79 -23.80 -7.73
CA ILE A 59 -11.27 -25.06 -7.20
C ILE A 59 -11.79 -25.22 -5.76
N ASP A 60 -12.20 -26.45 -5.40
CA ASP A 60 -12.53 -26.82 -4.02
C ASP A 60 -11.24 -26.86 -3.16
N LYS A 61 -11.26 -26.23 -1.97
CA LYS A 61 -10.07 -26.16 -1.09
C LYS A 61 -9.43 -27.50 -0.77
N SER A 62 -10.21 -28.59 -0.65
CA SER A 62 -9.67 -29.93 -0.35
C SER A 62 -8.94 -30.57 -1.53
N ALA A 63 -9.16 -30.06 -2.75
CA ALA A 63 -8.53 -30.54 -3.97
C ALA A 63 -7.32 -29.69 -4.39
N ALA A 64 -6.98 -28.62 -3.67
CA ALA A 64 -5.83 -27.76 -3.99
C ALA A 64 -4.46 -28.38 -3.62
N ALA A 65 -4.46 -29.46 -2.81
CA ALA A 65 -3.24 -30.17 -2.41
C ALA A 65 -2.80 -31.25 -3.43
N GLU A 66 -3.71 -31.67 -4.31
CA GLU A 66 -3.47 -32.66 -5.36
C GLU A 66 -3.71 -31.94 -6.69
N ALA A 67 -2.92 -32.18 -7.74
CA ALA A 67 -3.02 -31.44 -9.02
C ALA A 67 -4.35 -31.72 -9.76
N ALA A 68 -5.47 -31.18 -9.27
CA ALA A 68 -6.80 -31.38 -9.81
C ALA A 68 -7.09 -30.39 -10.97
N PRO A 69 -7.85 -30.81 -11.99
CA PRO A 69 -8.16 -29.97 -13.14
C PRO A 69 -9.10 -28.80 -12.78
N LEU A 70 -8.75 -27.60 -13.25
CA LEU A 70 -9.56 -26.39 -13.14
C LEU A 70 -10.92 -26.56 -13.84
N LYS A 71 -12.02 -26.29 -13.12
CA LYS A 71 -13.36 -26.15 -13.74
C LYS A 71 -13.53 -24.70 -14.22
N ILE A 72 -13.54 -24.51 -15.54
CA ILE A 72 -13.71 -23.20 -16.19
C ILE A 72 -15.20 -22.93 -16.39
N SER A 73 -15.69 -21.81 -15.88
CA SER A 73 -17.11 -21.41 -15.97
C SER A 73 -17.37 -20.38 -17.07
N SER A 74 -16.38 -19.55 -17.43
CA SER A 74 -16.49 -18.61 -18.55
C SER A 74 -15.13 -18.24 -19.15
N ILE A 75 -15.13 -17.92 -20.44
CA ILE A 75 -13.96 -17.43 -21.18
C ILE A 75 -14.37 -16.20 -21.99
N ARG A 76 -13.61 -15.10 -21.88
CA ARG A 76 -13.73 -13.91 -22.73
C ARG A 76 -12.34 -13.50 -23.22
N SER A 77 -12.23 -13.02 -24.46
CA SER A 77 -10.95 -12.60 -25.04
C SER A 77 -11.03 -11.22 -25.69
N ARG A 78 -9.95 -10.44 -25.61
CA ARG A 78 -9.77 -9.17 -26.33
C ARG A 78 -8.35 -9.06 -26.88
N ILE A 79 -8.20 -8.43 -28.04
CA ILE A 79 -6.90 -8.11 -28.66
C ILE A 79 -6.34 -6.85 -27.99
N VAL A 80 -5.08 -6.89 -27.55
CA VAL A 80 -4.35 -5.76 -26.99
C VAL A 80 -3.15 -5.47 -27.90
N GLU A 81 -3.09 -4.25 -28.45
CA GLU A 81 -1.95 -3.80 -29.26
C GLU A 81 -0.84 -3.23 -28.36
N GLY A 82 0.43 -3.59 -28.63
CA GLY A 82 1.61 -2.90 -28.08
C GLY A 82 2.32 -3.52 -26.86
N ALA A 83 2.13 -4.81 -26.55
CA ALA A 83 2.87 -5.47 -25.47
C ALA A 83 4.16 -6.16 -25.98
N ASP A 84 5.31 -5.82 -25.39
CA ASP A 84 6.60 -6.46 -25.67
C ASP A 84 6.61 -7.93 -25.21
N ALA A 85 6.74 -8.86 -26.16
CA ALA A 85 6.58 -10.30 -25.94
C ALA A 85 7.69 -10.96 -25.10
N GLU A 86 8.82 -10.29 -24.87
CA GLU A 86 10.02 -10.91 -24.26
C GLU A 86 9.98 -10.96 -22.72
N ALA A 87 9.06 -10.23 -22.06
CA ALA A 87 8.95 -10.18 -20.60
C ALA A 87 8.22 -11.39 -19.95
N VAL A 88 7.70 -12.34 -20.75
CA VAL A 88 6.64 -13.26 -20.31
C VAL A 88 7.11 -14.71 -20.02
N ALA A 89 8.38 -15.06 -20.25
CA ALA A 89 8.83 -16.45 -20.20
C ALA A 89 9.45 -16.93 -18.87
N ARG A 90 8.85 -16.63 -17.70
CA ARG A 90 9.25 -17.28 -16.43
C ARG A 90 8.14 -18.21 -15.92
N PRO A 91 8.41 -19.51 -15.68
CA PRO A 91 7.40 -20.42 -15.15
C PRO A 91 7.01 -19.99 -13.73
N VAL A 92 5.73 -19.65 -13.55
CA VAL A 92 5.15 -19.43 -12.22
C VAL A 92 4.81 -20.79 -11.63
N ARG A 93 5.42 -21.11 -10.49
CA ARG A 93 5.03 -22.25 -9.66
C ARG A 93 3.79 -21.81 -8.89
N LEU A 94 2.71 -22.61 -8.89
CA LEU A 94 1.62 -22.43 -7.94
C LEU A 94 2.22 -22.60 -6.53
N VAL A 95 2.47 -21.49 -5.84
CA VAL A 95 2.86 -21.52 -4.44
C VAL A 95 1.55 -21.53 -3.66
N ALA A 96 1.31 -22.62 -2.92
CA ALA A 96 0.24 -22.66 -1.94
C ALA A 96 0.29 -21.37 -1.11
N SER A 97 -0.84 -20.67 -0.98
CA SER A 97 -0.92 -19.47 -0.15
C SER A 97 -0.34 -19.81 1.21
N LYS A 98 0.72 -19.09 1.61
CA LYS A 98 1.28 -19.19 2.96
C LYS A 98 0.11 -19.10 3.95
N PRO A 99 0.12 -19.90 5.04
CA PRO A 99 -0.86 -19.72 6.10
C PRO A 99 -0.92 -18.23 6.48
N VAL A 100 -2.11 -17.75 6.86
CA VAL A 100 -2.29 -16.39 7.41
C VAL A 100 -1.16 -16.16 8.39
N LYS A 101 -0.19 -15.32 8.03
CA LYS A 101 0.92 -15.01 8.92
C LYS A 101 0.27 -14.34 10.13
N ASP A 102 0.52 -14.88 11.32
CA ASP A 102 0.49 -14.04 12.50
C ASP A 102 1.46 -12.90 12.22
N PHE A 103 0.98 -11.66 12.25
CA PHE A 103 1.81 -10.47 12.06
C PHE A 103 2.15 -9.93 13.46
N PRO A 104 3.17 -10.47 14.14
CA PRO A 104 3.49 -10.08 15.51
C PRO A 104 3.92 -8.63 15.61
N LEU A 105 4.34 -7.99 14.52
CA LEU A 105 4.65 -6.57 14.50
C LEU A 105 3.41 -5.67 14.44
N ALA A 106 2.29 -6.17 13.92
CA ALA A 106 1.06 -5.37 13.81
C ALA A 106 0.51 -5.00 15.20
N GLY A 107 0.31 -3.71 15.41
CA GLY A 107 -0.30 -3.14 16.62
C GLY A 107 -1.76 -2.75 16.42
N ARG A 108 -2.29 -1.98 17.37
CA ARG A 108 -3.66 -1.44 17.30
C ARG A 108 -3.78 -0.37 16.21
N THR A 109 -5.03 -0.09 15.83
CA THR A 109 -5.37 1.10 15.05
C THR A 109 -5.85 2.21 15.98
N ILE A 110 -5.37 3.43 15.79
CA ILE A 110 -5.89 4.63 16.44
C ILE A 110 -6.62 5.48 15.41
N TYR A 111 -7.75 6.05 15.83
CA TYR A 111 -8.59 6.90 15.02
C TYR A 111 -8.53 8.32 15.55
N LEU A 112 -8.27 9.29 14.67
CA LEU A 112 -8.19 10.71 15.01
C LEU A 112 -9.21 11.48 14.19
N ASP A 113 -10.13 12.19 14.84
CA ASP A 113 -11.12 13.07 14.18
C ASP A 113 -10.90 14.56 14.47
N GLU A 114 -9.96 14.90 15.36
CA GLU A 114 -9.56 16.26 15.72
C GLU A 114 -8.07 16.35 16.06
N THR A 115 -7.55 17.57 16.26
CA THR A 115 -6.16 17.80 16.66
C THR A 115 -5.93 17.36 18.10
N ARG A 116 -5.58 16.08 18.26
CA ARG A 116 -5.06 15.49 19.49
C ARG A 116 -3.71 14.85 19.22
N ASP A 117 -2.89 14.81 20.26
CA ASP A 117 -1.63 14.09 20.22
C ASP A 117 -1.86 12.59 19.98
N ILE A 118 -1.05 12.02 19.07
CA ILE A 118 -0.95 10.57 18.92
C ILE A 118 -0.37 10.00 20.21
N THR A 119 -1.23 9.37 21.02
CA THR A 119 -0.81 8.75 22.29
C THR A 119 -0.40 7.31 22.07
N LEU A 120 0.88 7.02 22.29
CA LEU A 120 1.50 5.70 22.11
C LEU A 120 1.81 5.05 23.47
N ALA A 121 1.54 3.75 23.57
CA ALA A 121 1.98 2.93 24.69
C ALA A 121 3.48 2.59 24.57
N PRO A 122 4.13 2.10 25.64
CA PRO A 122 5.51 1.64 25.55
C PRO A 122 5.69 0.60 24.44
N LYS A 123 6.74 0.80 23.65
CA LYS A 123 7.09 0.04 22.44
C LYS A 123 6.06 0.12 21.30
N GLU A 124 5.18 1.10 21.29
CA GLU A 124 4.40 1.43 20.09
C GLU A 124 5.14 2.42 19.20
N VAL A 125 5.04 2.21 17.88
CA VAL A 125 5.66 3.06 16.87
C VAL A 125 4.67 3.39 15.77
N VAL A 126 4.74 4.60 15.23
CA VAL A 126 4.06 4.97 13.99
C VAL A 126 5.12 5.20 12.93
N LEU A 127 5.01 4.50 11.81
CA LEU A 127 5.91 4.65 10.67
C LEU A 127 5.34 5.72 9.74
N THR A 128 6.12 6.75 9.44
CA THR A 128 5.72 7.83 8.56
C THR A 128 6.71 8.03 7.42
N PHE A 129 6.19 8.41 6.25
CA PHE A 129 6.96 8.55 5.02
C PHE A 129 6.61 9.87 4.33
N ASP A 130 7.59 10.74 4.16
CA ASP A 130 7.44 12.05 3.54
C ASP A 130 8.00 12.07 2.11
N ASP A 131 7.57 13.08 1.36
CA ASP A 131 8.07 13.51 0.04
C ASP A 131 7.73 12.64 -1.18
N GLY A 132 7.22 11.44 -1.00
CA GLY A 132 6.68 10.63 -2.08
C GLY A 132 5.37 11.17 -2.67
N PRO A 133 4.74 10.40 -3.58
CA PRO A 133 5.17 9.08 -4.05
C PRO A 133 6.18 9.16 -5.22
N VAL A 134 7.04 8.16 -5.35
CA VAL A 134 7.94 8.00 -6.52
C VAL A 134 7.96 6.56 -7.05
N PRO A 135 8.14 6.37 -8.37
CA PRO A 135 8.32 5.04 -8.95
C PRO A 135 9.49 4.27 -8.33
N ALA A 136 9.37 2.94 -8.32
CA ALA A 136 10.31 1.96 -7.77
C ALA A 136 10.56 2.01 -6.25
N ARG A 137 10.67 3.19 -5.61
CA ARG A 137 11.02 3.30 -4.18
C ARG A 137 9.79 3.23 -3.27
N THR A 138 8.75 4.02 -3.54
CA THR A 138 7.48 3.92 -2.80
C THR A 138 6.91 2.49 -2.88
N PRO A 139 6.82 1.83 -4.06
CA PRO A 139 6.38 0.44 -4.12
C PRO A 139 7.24 -0.55 -3.31
N ALA A 140 8.56 -0.36 -3.24
CA ALA A 140 9.43 -1.22 -2.42
C ALA A 140 9.16 -1.04 -0.92
N VAL A 141 8.87 0.20 -0.49
CA VAL A 141 8.42 0.45 0.90
C VAL A 141 7.08 -0.24 1.17
N LEU A 142 6.11 -0.09 0.27
CA LEU A 142 4.79 -0.74 0.40
C LEU A 142 4.91 -2.26 0.49
N GLN A 143 5.74 -2.87 -0.35
CA GLN A 143 6.01 -4.31 -0.33
C GLN A 143 6.54 -4.77 1.03
N ALA A 144 7.54 -4.07 1.58
CA ALA A 144 8.10 -4.42 2.88
C ALA A 144 7.07 -4.30 4.01
N LEU A 145 6.22 -3.26 3.99
CA LEU A 145 5.15 -3.08 4.97
C LEU A 145 4.11 -4.22 4.86
N GLU A 146 3.73 -4.61 3.64
CA GLU A 146 2.81 -5.72 3.38
C GLU A 146 3.37 -7.07 3.86
N GLU A 147 4.65 -7.36 3.62
CA GLU A 147 5.31 -8.60 4.05
C GLU A 147 5.32 -8.80 5.58
N HIS A 148 5.24 -7.69 6.33
CA HIS A 148 5.15 -7.63 7.79
C HIS A 148 3.74 -7.35 8.31
N GLY A 149 2.75 -7.17 7.42
CA GLY A 149 1.35 -6.92 7.78
C GLY A 149 1.12 -5.63 8.56
N VAL A 150 1.96 -4.62 8.33
CA VAL A 150 1.86 -3.32 8.99
C VAL A 150 1.48 -2.22 8.01
N LYS A 151 1.04 -1.08 8.54
CA LYS A 151 0.69 0.12 7.75
C LYS A 151 1.54 1.31 8.21
N GLY A 152 1.70 2.27 7.32
CA GLY A 152 2.33 3.55 7.56
C GLY A 152 1.41 4.72 7.20
N LEU A 153 1.86 5.92 7.54
CA LEU A 153 1.23 7.19 7.20
C LEU A 153 2.14 7.94 6.21
N PHE A 154 1.64 8.14 4.99
CA PHE A 154 2.39 8.73 3.88
C PHE A 154 1.98 10.17 3.65
N PHE A 155 2.89 11.12 3.88
CA PHE A 155 2.70 12.54 3.61
C PHE A 155 3.21 12.87 2.21
N MET A 156 2.28 12.91 1.26
CA MET A 156 2.62 13.09 -0.15
C MET A 156 2.82 14.56 -0.50
N VAL A 157 3.90 14.86 -1.23
CA VAL A 157 4.05 16.17 -1.88
C VAL A 157 3.11 16.20 -3.10
N GLY A 158 2.30 17.25 -3.19
CA GLY A 158 1.26 17.35 -4.22
C GLY A 158 1.79 17.30 -5.65
N GLU A 159 2.96 17.87 -5.91
CA GLU A 159 3.64 17.79 -7.21
C GLU A 159 4.02 16.34 -7.56
N MET A 160 4.47 15.57 -6.57
CA MET A 160 4.81 14.15 -6.77
C MET A 160 3.57 13.30 -7.01
N ALA A 161 2.49 13.54 -6.27
CA ALA A 161 1.21 12.87 -6.49
C ALA A 161 0.60 13.24 -7.86
N HIS A 162 0.80 14.47 -8.33
CA HIS A 162 0.37 14.92 -9.65
C HIS A 162 1.14 14.22 -10.78
N TYR A 163 2.46 14.06 -10.66
CA TYR A 163 3.28 13.42 -11.68
C TYR A 163 3.25 11.88 -11.64
N HIS A 164 2.95 11.29 -10.48
CA HIS A 164 2.93 9.84 -10.27
C HIS A 164 1.60 9.35 -9.65
N PRO A 165 0.43 9.68 -10.25
CA PRO A 165 -0.87 9.30 -9.70
C PRO A 165 -1.02 7.78 -9.59
N GLU A 166 -0.41 7.02 -10.51
CA GLU A 166 -0.42 5.56 -10.47
C GLU A 166 0.26 5.00 -9.22
N VAL A 167 1.29 5.66 -8.69
CA VAL A 167 1.97 5.25 -7.45
C VAL A 167 1.17 5.71 -6.24
N ALA A 168 0.55 6.89 -6.28
CA ALA A 168 -0.37 7.34 -5.24
C ALA A 168 -1.55 6.34 -5.07
N GLU A 169 -2.10 5.84 -6.17
CA GLU A 169 -3.13 4.80 -6.15
C GLU A 169 -2.64 3.48 -5.53
N LEU A 170 -1.36 3.10 -5.71
CA LEU A 170 -0.82 1.92 -5.04
C LEU A 170 -0.82 2.09 -3.53
N VAL A 171 -0.47 3.27 -3.02
CA VAL A 171 -0.51 3.57 -1.59
C VAL A 171 -1.94 3.41 -1.03
N VAL A 172 -2.95 3.87 -1.79
CA VAL A 172 -4.38 3.66 -1.46
C VAL A 172 -4.74 2.17 -1.46
N LYS A 173 -4.40 1.45 -2.54
CA LYS A 173 -4.72 0.02 -2.71
C LYS A 173 -4.05 -0.86 -1.66
N SER A 174 -2.91 -0.43 -1.12
CA SER A 174 -2.23 -1.06 0.01
C SER A 174 -2.82 -0.69 1.38
N ASP A 175 -3.94 0.03 1.43
CA ASP A 175 -4.65 0.47 2.65
C ASP A 175 -3.75 1.27 3.63
N GLN A 176 -2.80 2.02 3.08
CA GLN A 176 -1.98 2.93 3.87
C GLN A 176 -2.79 4.17 4.24
N THR A 177 -2.33 4.91 5.26
CA THR A 177 -2.94 6.18 5.62
C THR A 177 -2.27 7.31 4.84
N ILE A 178 -3.07 8.26 4.37
CA ILE A 178 -2.62 9.34 3.48
C ILE A 178 -2.71 10.67 4.21
N GLY A 179 -1.63 11.44 4.12
CA GLY A 179 -1.54 12.84 4.47
C GLY A 179 -0.97 13.66 3.31
N SER A 180 -1.03 14.98 3.44
CA SER A 180 -0.48 15.94 2.49
C SER A 180 0.77 16.62 3.04
N HIS A 181 1.70 16.98 2.15
CA HIS A 181 2.98 17.59 2.50
C HIS A 181 3.27 18.86 1.67
N THR A 182 2.24 19.71 1.51
CA THR A 182 2.20 20.87 0.59
C THR A 182 2.26 20.47 -0.89
N TYR A 183 2.17 21.44 -1.78
CA TYR A 183 2.26 21.17 -3.22
C TYR A 183 3.72 21.01 -3.68
N SER A 184 4.60 21.94 -3.34
CA SER A 184 5.96 22.03 -3.91
C SER A 184 7.06 22.01 -2.84
N HIS A 185 6.76 21.53 -1.64
CA HIS A 185 7.70 21.43 -0.52
C HIS A 185 8.46 22.73 -0.15
N PRO A 186 7.83 23.93 -0.13
CA PRO A 186 8.54 25.15 0.24
C PRO A 186 8.74 25.24 1.77
N HIS A 187 9.75 26.00 2.20
CA HIS A 187 9.87 26.40 3.60
C HIS A 187 8.81 27.46 3.95
N LEU A 188 7.63 27.01 4.40
CA LEU A 188 6.42 27.84 4.55
C LEU A 188 6.61 29.12 5.38
N PRO A 189 7.37 29.14 6.50
CA PRO A 189 7.57 30.37 7.27
C PRO A 189 8.34 31.48 6.53
N ALA A 190 9.02 31.16 5.43
CA ALA A 190 9.71 32.14 4.58
C ALA A 190 8.77 32.79 3.54
N LEU A 191 7.52 32.34 3.45
CA LEU A 191 6.53 32.83 2.51
C LEU A 191 5.54 33.78 3.20
N SER A 192 4.81 34.57 2.41
CA SER A 192 3.64 35.26 2.94
C SER A 192 2.57 34.24 3.33
N HIS A 193 1.77 34.55 4.35
CA HIS A 193 0.73 33.65 4.84
C HIS A 193 -0.22 33.16 3.73
N ALA A 194 -0.65 34.06 2.84
CA ALA A 194 -1.52 33.71 1.72
C ALA A 194 -0.85 32.72 0.73
N VAL A 195 0.45 32.90 0.44
CA VAL A 195 1.19 31.99 -0.46
C VAL A 195 1.41 30.64 0.21
N ALA A 196 1.72 30.62 1.51
CA ALA A 196 1.87 29.38 2.27
C ALA A 196 0.55 28.59 2.30
N VAL A 197 -0.57 29.23 2.64
CA VAL A 197 -1.90 28.61 2.63
C VAL A 197 -2.28 28.12 1.24
N ALA A 198 -2.04 28.90 0.18
CA ALA A 198 -2.30 28.45 -1.18
C ALA A 198 -1.47 27.21 -1.58
N ASN A 199 -0.23 27.09 -1.09
CA ASN A 199 0.61 25.92 -1.36
C ASN A 199 0.11 24.69 -0.59
N ILE A 200 -0.38 24.86 0.65
CA ILE A 200 -1.04 23.81 1.43
C ILE A 200 -2.30 23.32 0.70
N ASP A 201 -3.21 24.23 0.37
CA ASP A 201 -4.51 23.91 -0.23
C ASP A 201 -4.33 23.22 -1.60
N ARG A 202 -3.38 23.70 -2.41
CA ARG A 202 -3.02 23.06 -3.69
C ARG A 202 -2.43 21.66 -3.49
N GLY A 203 -1.64 21.45 -2.44
CA GLY A 203 -1.07 20.15 -2.11
C GLY A 203 -2.14 19.13 -1.74
N ILE A 204 -3.05 19.51 -0.83
CA ILE A 204 -4.21 18.70 -0.43
C ILE A 204 -5.04 18.31 -1.67
N ALA A 205 -5.39 19.29 -2.52
CA ALA A 205 -6.20 19.04 -3.71
C ALA A 205 -5.51 18.10 -4.72
N ALA A 206 -4.19 18.23 -4.91
CA ALA A 206 -3.44 17.36 -5.81
C ALA A 206 -3.41 15.91 -5.31
N VAL A 207 -3.19 15.71 -4.00
CA VAL A 207 -3.21 14.38 -3.37
C VAL A 207 -4.61 13.77 -3.45
N GLU A 208 -5.66 14.55 -3.16
CA GLU A 208 -7.05 14.08 -3.28
C GLU A 208 -7.39 13.68 -4.72
N THR A 209 -6.95 14.47 -5.71
CA THR A 209 -7.15 14.16 -7.14
C THR A 209 -6.47 12.84 -7.54
N ALA A 210 -5.26 12.60 -7.05
CA ALA A 210 -4.49 11.39 -7.38
C ALA A 210 -4.99 10.13 -6.65
N THR A 211 -5.53 10.28 -5.45
CA THR A 211 -5.86 9.14 -4.56
C THR A 211 -7.36 8.87 -4.44
N GLY A 212 -8.21 9.84 -4.77
CA GLY A 212 -9.63 9.83 -4.44
C GLY A 212 -9.92 9.96 -2.93
N ILE A 213 -8.90 10.22 -2.11
CA ILE A 213 -8.99 10.36 -0.66
C ILE A 213 -8.67 11.81 -0.29
N ASN A 214 -9.58 12.48 0.42
CA ASN A 214 -9.30 13.79 1.01
C ASN A 214 -8.30 13.62 2.18
N PRO A 215 -7.04 14.08 2.07
CA PRO A 215 -6.04 13.87 3.10
C PRO A 215 -6.33 14.78 4.30
N ARG A 216 -6.63 14.16 5.45
CA ARG A 216 -6.93 14.86 6.71
C ARG A 216 -5.75 14.92 7.68
N PHE A 217 -4.61 14.37 7.28
CA PHE A 217 -3.33 14.56 7.95
C PHE A 217 -2.43 15.47 7.12
N PHE A 218 -1.60 16.25 7.80
CA PHE A 218 -0.62 17.11 7.16
C PHE A 218 0.70 17.09 7.92
N ARG A 219 1.81 17.30 7.23
CA ARG A 219 3.10 17.58 7.87
C ARG A 219 3.72 18.80 7.22
N PHE A 220 4.35 19.65 8.04
CA PHE A 220 5.04 20.82 7.54
C PHE A 220 6.40 20.42 6.94
N PRO A 221 6.74 20.85 5.71
CA PRO A 221 8.09 20.71 5.16
C PRO A 221 9.13 21.23 6.15
N TYR A 222 10.23 20.48 6.30
CA TYR A 222 11.31 20.78 7.26
C TYR A 222 10.86 20.84 8.73
N LEU A 223 9.65 20.35 9.04
CA LEU A 223 9.00 20.52 10.34
C LEU A 223 8.87 22.00 10.73
N ALA A 224 8.83 22.89 9.74
CA ALA A 224 8.82 24.33 9.91
C ALA A 224 7.39 24.83 10.16
N GLU A 225 6.89 24.52 11.35
CA GLU A 225 5.54 24.89 11.79
C GLU A 225 5.42 26.39 12.11
N SER A 226 4.20 26.91 12.03
CA SER A 226 3.86 28.22 12.58
C SER A 226 2.44 28.21 13.14
N ALA A 227 2.21 28.89 14.26
CA ALA A 227 0.91 28.93 14.92
C ALA A 227 -0.22 29.47 14.01
N ALA A 228 0.11 30.37 13.07
CA ALA A 228 -0.85 30.88 12.10
C ALA A 228 -1.27 29.81 11.07
N LEU A 229 -0.31 29.05 10.53
CA LEU A 229 -0.59 27.99 9.55
C LEU A 229 -1.21 26.75 10.20
N ASP A 230 -0.79 26.42 11.42
CA ASP A 230 -1.43 25.37 12.23
C ASP A 230 -2.92 25.66 12.44
N ARG A 231 -3.26 26.90 12.82
CA ARG A 231 -4.66 27.35 12.89
C ARG A 231 -5.38 27.23 11.55
N ALA A 232 -4.74 27.62 10.45
CA ALA A 232 -5.34 27.51 9.12
C ALA A 232 -5.65 26.05 8.74
N LEU A 233 -4.80 25.09 9.13
CA LEU A 233 -5.06 23.65 8.96
C LEU A 233 -6.23 23.18 9.85
N GLN A 234 -6.24 23.59 11.11
CA GLN A 234 -7.29 23.25 12.08
C GLN A 234 -8.67 23.73 11.64
N GLU A 235 -8.78 24.95 11.11
CA GLU A 235 -10.03 25.50 10.56
C GLU A 235 -10.57 24.68 9.37
N ARG A 236 -9.71 23.92 8.68
CA ARG A 236 -10.07 22.97 7.61
C ARG A 236 -10.30 21.55 8.14
N GLY A 237 -10.13 21.34 9.44
CA GLY A 237 -10.13 20.03 10.07
C GLY A 237 -9.01 19.12 9.56
N VAL A 238 -7.87 19.69 9.17
CA VAL A 238 -6.66 18.96 8.79
C VAL A 238 -5.74 18.92 10.02
N ILE A 239 -5.23 17.73 10.34
CA ILE A 239 -4.46 17.46 11.55
C ILE A 239 -2.96 17.50 11.20
N PRO A 240 -2.20 18.49 11.69
CA PRO A 240 -0.75 18.47 11.59
C PRO A 240 -0.16 17.36 12.46
N VAL A 241 0.84 16.65 11.93
CA VAL A 241 1.50 15.53 12.61
C VAL A 241 3.00 15.76 12.67
N GLY A 242 3.51 15.91 13.90
CA GLY A 242 4.94 16.03 14.18
C GLY A 242 5.69 14.70 14.09
N ILE A 243 6.88 14.67 14.69
CA ILE A 243 7.76 13.49 14.74
C ILE A 243 8.39 13.35 16.13
N ASP A 244 8.84 12.14 16.46
CA ASP A 244 9.66 11.87 17.63
C ASP A 244 11.10 11.48 17.25
N ILE A 245 11.24 10.69 16.18
CA ILE A 245 12.50 10.11 15.73
C ILE A 245 12.74 10.48 14.27
N ASP A 246 13.80 11.25 14.02
CA ASP A 246 14.27 11.53 12.67
C ASP A 246 15.28 10.47 12.23
N SER A 247 14.95 9.72 11.15
CA SER A 247 15.82 8.69 10.60
C SER A 247 17.08 9.26 9.93
N ARG A 248 17.05 10.52 9.47
CA ARG A 248 18.09 11.16 8.66
C ARG A 248 18.52 10.28 7.48
N ASP A 249 17.57 9.65 6.84
CA ASP A 249 17.74 8.80 5.67
C ASP A 249 18.27 9.55 4.44
N TYR A 250 18.07 10.87 4.39
CA TYR A 250 18.60 11.80 3.40
C TYR A 250 20.09 12.15 3.55
N GLU A 251 20.71 11.89 4.71
CA GLU A 251 22.16 12.09 4.89
C GLU A 251 22.97 11.03 4.10
N GLN A 252 24.30 11.10 4.03
CA GLN A 252 25.11 10.00 3.49
C GLN A 252 25.54 9.03 4.60
N ALA A 253 25.00 7.81 4.60
CA ALA A 253 25.28 6.75 5.58
C ALA A 253 24.87 5.36 5.02
N SER A 254 25.18 4.28 5.75
CA SER A 254 24.68 2.93 5.43
C SER A 254 23.24 2.73 5.92
N THR A 255 22.59 1.65 5.45
CA THR A 255 21.28 1.22 5.96
C THR A 255 21.34 0.86 7.43
N ASP A 256 22.41 0.21 7.89
CA ASP A 256 22.57 -0.19 9.29
C ASP A 256 22.68 1.01 10.23
N VAL A 257 23.35 2.09 9.79
CA VAL A 257 23.41 3.35 10.55
C VAL A 257 22.03 3.96 10.71
N LEU A 258 21.21 3.94 9.65
CA LEU A 258 19.82 4.41 9.69
C LEU A 258 19.00 3.56 10.69
N VAL A 259 19.02 2.23 10.55
CA VAL A 259 18.26 1.32 11.45
C VAL A 259 18.68 1.51 12.90
N ASN A 260 19.99 1.52 13.18
CA ASN A 260 20.51 1.70 14.53
C ASN A 260 20.14 3.07 15.13
N ARG A 261 20.13 4.13 14.32
CA ARG A 261 19.70 5.46 14.75
C ARG A 261 18.23 5.45 15.17
N ILE A 262 17.35 4.86 14.35
CA ILE A 262 15.92 4.74 14.66
C ILE A 262 15.73 3.93 15.94
N MET A 263 16.31 2.73 16.02
CA MET A 263 16.15 1.84 17.18
C MET A 263 16.71 2.46 18.47
N THR A 264 17.84 3.15 18.40
CA THR A 264 18.41 3.88 19.56
C THR A 264 17.47 5.01 20.01
N GLY A 265 16.92 5.77 19.06
CA GLY A 265 15.96 6.82 19.35
C GLY A 265 14.70 6.27 20.03
N LEU A 266 14.13 5.21 19.46
CA LEU A 266 12.96 4.52 20.01
C LEU A 266 13.22 3.96 21.41
N ALA A 267 14.35 3.29 21.63
CA ALA A 267 14.71 2.74 22.93
C ALA A 267 14.84 3.83 24.02
N ARG A 268 15.36 5.01 23.67
CA ARG A 268 15.49 6.15 24.59
C ARG A 268 14.15 6.79 24.95
N ARG A 269 13.19 6.80 24.02
CA ARG A 269 11.85 7.38 24.23
C ARG A 269 10.82 6.38 24.73
N GLY A 270 11.05 5.09 24.52
CA GLY A 270 10.09 4.02 24.75
C GLY A 270 9.06 3.83 23.65
N GLY A 271 9.27 4.38 22.45
CA GLY A 271 8.29 4.41 21.34
C GLY A 271 8.38 5.72 20.55
N GLY A 272 7.48 5.92 19.58
CA GLY A 272 7.35 7.21 18.90
C GLY A 272 6.94 7.18 17.43
N ILE A 273 6.76 8.37 16.86
CA ILE A 273 6.51 8.62 15.44
C ILE A 273 7.86 8.74 14.71
N VAL A 274 8.13 7.83 13.78
CA VAL A 274 9.38 7.75 13.02
C VAL A 274 9.22 8.45 11.67
N LEU A 275 10.06 9.44 11.40
CA LEU A 275 10.19 10.12 10.11
C LEU A 275 11.17 9.39 9.20
N MET A 276 10.69 9.00 8.03
CA MET A 276 11.47 8.53 6.89
C MET A 276 10.91 9.20 5.63
N HIS A 277 11.58 9.01 4.49
CA HIS A 277 11.16 9.54 3.20
C HIS A 277 11.12 8.39 2.19
N ASP A 278 9.95 8.09 1.62
CA ASP A 278 9.79 6.99 0.66
C ASP A 278 10.36 7.31 -0.73
N LEU A 279 10.74 8.58 -0.98
CA LEU A 279 11.58 8.91 -2.12
C LEU A 279 13.03 8.46 -1.94
N GLN A 280 13.49 8.12 -0.73
CA GLN A 280 14.90 7.78 -0.50
C GLN A 280 15.17 6.31 -0.81
N GLY A 281 16.16 6.06 -1.69
CA GLY A 281 16.57 4.69 -2.00
C GLY A 281 17.16 3.95 -0.79
N ARG A 282 17.70 4.67 0.20
CA ARG A 282 18.15 4.07 1.46
C ARG A 282 16.98 3.55 2.28
N THR A 283 15.89 4.31 2.38
CA THR A 283 14.68 3.91 3.11
C THR A 283 14.07 2.66 2.50
N ALA A 284 13.94 2.60 1.17
CA ALA A 284 13.47 1.41 0.47
C ALA A 284 14.30 0.14 0.77
N ARG A 285 15.62 0.28 1.06
CA ARG A 285 16.48 -0.85 1.46
C ARG A 285 16.50 -1.13 2.95
N ALA A 286 16.28 -0.11 3.78
CA ALA A 286 16.38 -0.20 5.24
C ALA A 286 15.08 -0.61 5.93
N ILE A 287 13.93 -0.40 5.28
CA ILE A 287 12.63 -0.62 5.90
C ILE A 287 12.41 -2.09 6.29
N GLY A 288 12.78 -3.07 5.46
CA GLY A 288 12.71 -4.50 5.81
C GLY A 288 13.52 -4.82 7.08
N PRO A 289 14.84 -4.57 7.10
CA PRO A 289 15.66 -4.76 8.29
C PRO A 289 15.21 -3.99 9.54
N LEU A 290 14.61 -2.81 9.36
CA LEU A 290 14.01 -2.05 10.47
C LEU A 290 12.80 -2.80 11.05
N LEU A 291 11.89 -3.29 10.20
CA LEU A 291 10.70 -4.02 10.62
C LEU A 291 11.07 -5.33 11.33
N ASP A 292 12.03 -6.09 10.77
CA ASP A 292 12.60 -7.28 11.42
C ASP A 292 13.11 -6.96 12.83
N ARG A 293 13.80 -5.82 12.97
CA ARG A 293 14.40 -5.42 14.25
C ARG A 293 13.37 -4.93 15.26
N LEU A 294 12.36 -4.19 14.81
CA LEU A 294 11.22 -3.78 15.64
C LEU A 294 10.49 -5.02 16.18
N GLU A 295 10.24 -6.01 15.33
CA GLU A 295 9.58 -7.25 15.70
C GLU A 295 10.40 -8.03 16.74
N ALA A 296 11.70 -8.23 16.47
CA ALA A 296 12.61 -8.95 17.37
C ALA A 296 12.73 -8.28 18.76
N GLU A 297 12.62 -6.95 18.83
CA GLU A 297 12.66 -6.20 20.08
C GLU A 297 11.28 -5.98 20.72
N GLY A 298 10.21 -6.55 20.14
CA GLY A 298 8.86 -6.55 20.70
C GLY A 298 8.12 -5.21 20.57
N TYR A 299 8.43 -4.42 19.54
CA TYR A 299 7.65 -3.24 19.19
C TYR A 299 6.36 -3.61 18.46
N LYS A 300 5.41 -2.68 18.47
CA LYS A 300 4.13 -2.77 17.75
C LYS A 300 3.95 -1.56 16.85
N VAL A 301 3.71 -1.80 15.57
CA VAL A 301 3.42 -0.71 14.60
C VAL A 301 1.94 -0.36 14.72
N VAL A 302 1.67 0.85 15.19
CA VAL A 302 0.34 1.43 15.32
C VAL A 302 -0.09 2.02 13.98
N THR A 303 -1.27 1.64 13.53
CA THR A 303 -1.90 2.25 12.35
C THR A 303 -2.68 3.47 12.79
N VAL A 304 -2.45 4.62 12.16
CA VAL A 304 -3.23 5.85 12.40
C VAL A 304 -4.25 5.99 11.30
N LYS A 305 -5.53 6.22 11.59
CA LYS A 305 -6.58 6.49 10.59
C LYS A 305 -7.34 7.76 10.97
N TYR A 306 -7.85 8.48 9.98
CA TYR A 306 -8.72 9.62 10.22
C TYR A 306 -10.16 9.17 10.50
N GLY A 307 -10.88 9.91 11.34
CA GLY A 307 -12.30 9.71 11.64
C GLY A 307 -12.53 8.94 12.92
N ARG A 308 -13.65 8.21 12.97
CA ARG A 308 -14.02 7.35 14.10
C ARG A 308 -13.85 5.88 13.72
N PRO A 309 -13.63 4.99 14.70
CA PRO A 309 -13.68 3.56 14.42
C PRO A 309 -15.02 3.21 13.76
N PRO A 310 -15.04 2.25 12.82
CA PRO A 310 -16.29 1.71 12.31
C PRO A 310 -17.13 1.26 13.50
N GLU A 311 -18.41 1.66 13.53
CA GLU A 311 -19.35 1.18 14.54
C GLU A 311 -19.35 -0.36 14.48
N GLU A 312 -19.09 -1.03 15.61
CA GLU A 312 -19.21 -2.48 15.67
C GLU A 312 -20.59 -2.84 15.14
N ALA A 313 -20.66 -3.67 14.10
CA ALA A 313 -21.93 -4.08 13.53
C ALA A 313 -22.85 -4.54 14.67
N PRO A 314 -24.07 -3.99 14.81
CA PRO A 314 -24.92 -4.30 15.95
C PRO A 314 -25.04 -5.82 16.05
N GLU A 315 -24.64 -6.35 17.22
CA GLU A 315 -24.70 -7.76 17.53
C GLU A 315 -26.05 -8.29 17.05
N THR A 316 -26.03 -9.24 16.09
CA THR A 316 -27.28 -9.73 15.50
C THR A 316 -28.22 -10.18 16.61
N LEU A 317 -29.52 -9.94 16.47
CA LEU A 317 -30.53 -10.32 17.46
C LEU A 317 -30.39 -11.79 17.90
N MET A 318 -29.91 -12.66 17.00
CA MET A 318 -29.63 -14.08 17.29
C MET A 318 -28.47 -14.29 18.28
N ALA A 319 -27.42 -13.46 18.23
CA ALA A 319 -26.32 -13.50 19.19
C ALA A 319 -26.73 -12.99 20.59
N ARG A 320 -27.71 -12.08 20.66
CA ARG A 320 -28.32 -11.64 21.92
C ARG A 320 -29.24 -12.71 22.53
N LEU A 321 -30.01 -13.41 21.68
CA LEU A 321 -30.94 -14.46 22.11
C LEU A 321 -30.25 -15.79 22.49
N SER A 322 -29.01 -16.01 22.07
CA SER A 322 -28.21 -17.17 22.49
C SER A 322 -27.54 -16.99 23.85
N ARG A 323 -27.33 -15.75 24.31
CA ARG A 323 -26.80 -15.45 25.66
C ARG A 323 -27.87 -15.25 26.74
N GLY A 324 -29.14 -15.14 26.35
CA GLY A 324 -30.27 -14.96 27.27
C GLY A 324 -31.00 -16.25 27.66
N ARG A 325 -30.41 -17.42 27.41
CA ARG A 325 -30.97 -18.74 27.77
C ARG A 325 -29.96 -19.53 28.60
N ASP A 326 -29.61 -18.98 29.75
CA ASP A 326 -29.12 -19.74 30.91
C ASP A 326 -30.12 -19.57 32.05
#